data_AF-A0A437QVF7-F1
#
_entry.id   AF-A0A437QVF7-F1
#
_cell.length_a   1.000
_cell.length_b   1.000
_cell.length_c   1.000
_cell.angle_alpha   90.00
_cell.angle_beta   90.00
_cell.angle_gamma   90.00
#
_symmetry.space_group_name_H-M   'P 1'
#
loop_
_entity.id
_entity.type
_entity.pdbx_description
1 polymer ?
#
loop_
_entity_poly.entity_id
_entity_poly.type
_entity_poly.pdbx_seq_one_letter_code
_entity_poly.pdbx_strand_id
1 'polypeptide(L)'
;MQTFKSQAAQGDFLITRVAALPKRAEPVYEKDGVAILAHSETGHHHVIDAKAATLYRLPEAIYEAFLVVEKAAVIEHRRTWDTHEALKVDPGIYRINRQREYVPEGYRLASD
;
A
#
# COMPACT_ATOMS: atom_id res chain seq x y z
N MET A 1 13.43 -8.85 7.65
CA MET A 1 12.22 -8.01 7.51
C MET A 1 12.58 -6.58 7.87
N GLN A 2 12.30 -5.61 7.00
CA GLN A 2 12.58 -4.20 7.30
C GLN A 2 11.54 -3.63 8.27
N THR A 3 11.96 -2.62 9.04
CA THR A 3 11.10 -1.87 9.98
C THR A 3 11.29 -0.37 9.73
N PHE A 4 10.29 0.45 10.05
CA PHE A 4 10.37 1.90 9.86
C PHE A 4 9.54 2.65 10.91
N LYS A 5 9.93 3.90 11.19
CA LYS A 5 9.21 4.77 12.13
C LYS A 5 8.22 5.70 11.41
N SER A 6 8.70 6.41 10.40
CA SER A 6 7.95 7.46 9.69
C SER A 6 7.57 7.07 8.26
N GLN A 7 8.51 6.55 7.47
CA GLN A 7 8.27 6.14 6.09
C GLN A 7 9.16 4.98 5.64
N ALA A 8 8.72 4.24 4.63
CA ALA A 8 9.50 3.22 3.92
C ALA A 8 9.03 3.09 2.47
N ALA A 9 9.91 2.63 1.59
CA ALA A 9 9.56 2.28 0.21
C ALA A 9 9.36 0.77 0.08
N GLN A 10 8.41 0.36 -0.75
CA GLN A 10 8.08 -1.05 -0.94
C GLN A 10 7.78 -1.30 -2.43
N GLY A 11 8.81 -1.12 -3.27
CA GLY A 11 8.68 -1.22 -4.73
C GLY A 11 7.77 -0.11 -5.27
N ASP A 12 6.52 -0.45 -5.54
CA ASP A 12 5.55 0.37 -6.27
C ASP A 12 4.95 1.53 -5.47
N PHE A 13 5.27 1.66 -4.18
CA PHE A 13 4.74 2.72 -3.34
C PHE A 13 5.67 3.14 -2.21
N LEU A 14 5.42 4.36 -1.74
CA LEU A 14 5.91 4.88 -0.47
C LEU A 14 4.80 4.74 0.58
N ILE A 15 5.12 4.12 1.71
CA ILE A 15 4.27 4.13 2.91
C ILE A 15 4.78 5.20 3.88
N THR A 16 3.86 6.02 4.41
CA THR A 16 4.18 7.10 5.35
C THR A 16 3.17 7.12 6.48
N ARG A 17 3.63 7.15 7.74
CA ARG A 17 2.76 7.27 8.92
C ARG A 17 2.08 8.65 8.92
N VAL A 18 0.79 8.69 9.19
CA VAL A 18 -0.02 9.91 9.29
C VAL A 18 -0.80 9.95 10.61
N ALA A 19 -1.16 11.15 11.06
CA ALA A 19 -1.84 11.32 12.34
C ALA A 19 -3.32 10.87 12.34
N ALA A 20 -3.99 10.96 11.19
CA ALA A 20 -5.41 10.68 11.07
C ALA A 20 -5.79 10.19 9.68
N LEU A 21 -6.87 9.39 9.62
CA LEU A 21 -7.53 8.99 8.38
C LEU A 21 -8.37 10.16 7.85
N PRO A 22 -8.39 10.45 6.54
CA PRO A 22 -9.29 11.46 5.97
C PRO A 22 -10.77 11.10 6.19
N LYS A 23 -11.59 12.10 6.50
CA LYS A 23 -13.02 11.91 6.85
C LYS A 23 -13.87 11.25 5.75
N ARG A 24 -13.47 11.38 4.49
CA ARG A 24 -14.18 10.84 3.32
C ARG A 24 -13.56 9.55 2.80
N ALA A 25 -12.59 8.98 3.51
CA ALA A 25 -11.96 7.76 3.08
C ALA A 25 -12.92 6.58 3.28
N GLU A 26 -13.16 5.83 2.22
CA GLU A 26 -14.07 4.68 2.20
C GLU A 26 -13.26 3.38 2.24
N PRO A 27 -13.70 2.37 2.99
CA PRO A 27 -13.00 1.10 3.07
C PRO A 27 -13.04 0.39 1.71
N VAL A 28 -11.91 -0.21 1.34
CA VAL A 28 -11.79 -1.04 0.14
C VAL A 28 -12.02 -2.49 0.56
N TYR A 29 -12.91 -3.19 -0.15
CA TYR A 29 -13.17 -4.60 0.09
C TYR A 29 -11.89 -5.44 -0.05
N GLU A 30 -11.64 -6.25 0.96
CA GLU A 30 -10.60 -7.28 0.96
C GLU A 30 -10.93 -8.39 -0.04
N LYS A 31 -9.90 -9.04 -0.56
CA LYS A 31 -10.03 -10.20 -1.44
C LYS A 31 -9.19 -11.33 -0.87
N ASP A 32 -9.78 -12.52 -0.73
CA ASP A 32 -9.09 -13.72 -0.24
C ASP A 32 -8.40 -13.53 1.13
N GLY A 33 -8.99 -12.73 2.02
CA GLY A 33 -8.48 -12.45 3.37
C GLY A 33 -7.28 -11.50 3.42
N VAL A 34 -6.92 -10.87 2.30
CA VAL A 34 -5.86 -9.86 2.24
C VAL A 34 -6.34 -8.53 1.68
N ALA A 35 -5.74 -7.45 2.18
CA ALA A 35 -5.86 -6.12 1.60
C ALA A 35 -4.73 -5.90 0.59
N ILE A 36 -5.09 -5.63 -0.67
CA ILE A 36 -4.13 -5.37 -1.75
C ILE A 36 -3.80 -3.88 -1.78
N LEU A 37 -2.59 -3.52 -1.36
CA LEU A 37 -2.10 -2.14 -1.28
C LEU A 37 -1.73 -1.59 -2.65
N ALA A 38 -1.21 -2.46 -3.51
CA ALA A 38 -0.68 -2.12 -4.81
C ALA A 38 -0.75 -3.34 -5.74
N HIS A 39 -1.22 -3.11 -6.96
CA HIS A 39 -1.11 -4.07 -8.07
C HIS A 39 0.09 -3.65 -8.92
N SER A 40 0.93 -4.59 -9.29
CA SER A 40 1.92 -4.41 -10.36
C SER A 40 1.32 -4.82 -11.69
N GLU A 41 1.79 -4.20 -12.77
CA GLU A 41 1.36 -4.57 -14.13
C GLU A 41 1.96 -5.92 -14.55
N THR A 42 3.12 -6.31 -14.00
CA THR A 42 3.72 -7.64 -14.23
C THR A 42 3.10 -8.77 -13.40
N GLY A 43 2.03 -8.49 -12.66
CA GLY A 43 1.16 -9.50 -12.03
C GLY A 43 1.49 -9.85 -10.58
N HIS A 44 2.30 -9.06 -9.88
CA HIS A 44 2.48 -9.22 -8.42
C HIS A 44 1.59 -8.29 -7.61
N HIS A 45 1.38 -8.68 -6.35
CA HIS A 45 0.58 -7.91 -5.40
C HIS A 45 1.37 -7.63 -4.15
N HIS A 46 1.22 -6.39 -3.68
CA HIS A 46 1.64 -6.00 -2.35
C HIS A 46 0.45 -6.10 -1.42
N VAL A 47 0.54 -7.00 -0.45
CA VAL A 47 -0.61 -7.39 0.37
C VAL A 47 -0.29 -7.38 1.84
N ILE A 48 -1.33 -7.20 2.65
CA ILE A 48 -1.29 -7.31 4.10
C ILE A 48 -2.50 -8.11 4.58
N ASP A 49 -2.38 -8.83 5.69
CA ASP A 49 -3.48 -9.58 6.30
C ASP A 49 -4.63 -8.64 6.66
N ALA A 50 -5.82 -8.90 6.10
CA ALA A 50 -6.98 -8.06 6.30
C ALA A 50 -7.56 -8.15 7.72
N LYS A 51 -7.21 -9.21 8.48
CA LYS A 51 -7.53 -9.30 9.92
C LYS A 51 -6.71 -8.36 10.79
N ALA A 52 -5.63 -7.81 10.25
CA ALA A 52 -4.73 -6.92 10.97
C ALA A 52 -4.80 -5.48 10.47
N ALA A 53 -5.23 -5.25 9.23
CA ALA A 53 -5.30 -3.93 8.64
C ALA A 53 -6.44 -3.77 7.61
N THR A 54 -6.99 -2.57 7.54
CA THR A 54 -8.04 -2.20 6.58
C THR A 54 -7.52 -1.10 5.66
N LEU A 55 -7.70 -1.30 4.35
CA LEU A 55 -7.36 -0.32 3.33
C LEU A 55 -8.54 0.61 3.07
N TYR A 56 -8.26 1.89 2.88
CA TYR A 56 -9.22 2.93 2.57
C TYR A 56 -8.75 3.74 1.36
N ARG A 57 -9.69 4.29 0.60
CA ARG A 57 -9.41 5.20 -0.53
C ARG A 57 -10.29 6.43 -0.47
N LEU A 58 -9.78 7.53 -1.01
CA LEU A 58 -10.60 8.69 -1.38
C LEU A 58 -11.04 8.51 -2.82
N PRO A 59 -12.33 8.68 -3.15
CA PRO A 59 -12.84 8.55 -4.53
C PRO A 59 -12.06 9.38 -5.56
N GLU A 60 -11.59 10.56 -5.17
CA GLU A 60 -10.84 11.49 -6.00
C GLU A 60 -9.33 11.19 -6.11
N ALA A 61 -8.77 10.31 -5.25
CA ALA A 61 -7.33 10.13 -5.12
C ALA A 61 -6.85 8.81 -5.75
N ILE A 62 -6.69 8.81 -7.07
CA ILE A 62 -6.32 7.61 -7.84
C ILE A 62 -4.92 7.04 -7.51
N TYR A 63 -4.01 7.84 -6.97
CA TYR A 63 -2.63 7.45 -6.64
C TYR A 63 -2.39 7.24 -5.14
N GLU A 64 -3.40 7.50 -4.30
CA GLU A 64 -3.26 7.47 -2.85
C GLU A 64 -4.28 6.54 -2.22
N ALA A 65 -3.83 5.82 -1.20
CA ALA A 65 -4.69 5.04 -0.33
C ALA A 65 -4.24 5.23 1.11
N PHE A 66 -5.06 4.80 2.06
CA PHE A 66 -4.78 4.88 3.48
C PHE A 66 -4.92 3.50 4.10
N LEU A 67 -3.94 3.09 4.89
CA LEU A 67 -3.94 1.82 5.58
C LEU A 67 -4.09 2.08 7.08
N VAL A 68 -5.14 1.53 7.67
CA VAL A 68 -5.32 1.50 9.13
C VAL A 68 -4.88 0.13 9.62
N VAL A 69 -3.83 0.09 10.42
CA VAL A 69 -3.26 -1.14 10.98
C VAL A 69 -3.63 -1.22 12.46
N GLU A 70 -4.41 -2.22 12.83
CA GLU A 70 -4.85 -2.45 14.21
C GLU A 70 -3.89 -3.35 14.97
N LYS A 71 -3.26 -4.30 14.27
CA LYS A 71 -2.28 -5.25 14.81
C LYS A 71 -1.04 -5.25 13.96
N ALA A 72 0.13 -5.39 14.60
CA ALA A 72 1.39 -5.46 13.87
C ALA A 72 1.33 -6.59 12.83
N ALA A 73 1.65 -6.25 11.59
CA ALA A 73 1.54 -7.14 10.45
C ALA A 73 2.67 -6.93 9.45
N VAL A 74 2.71 -7.76 8.42
CA VAL A 74 3.75 -7.75 7.40
C VAL A 74 3.12 -7.45 6.05
N ILE A 75 3.70 -6.49 5.34
CA ILE A 75 3.42 -6.31 3.92
C ILE A 75 4.30 -7.27 3.14
N GLU A 76 3.66 -8.17 2.43
CA GLU A 76 4.29 -9.19 1.60
C GLU A 76 4.26 -8.76 0.13
N HIS A 77 5.38 -9.00 -0.55
CA HIS A 77 5.47 -8.95 -2.00
C HIS A 77 5.23 -10.35 -2.55
N ARG A 78 4.03 -10.62 -3.09
CA ARG A 78 3.66 -11.93 -3.64
C ARG A 78 4.08 -12.03 -5.10
N ARG A 79 5.35 -12.42 -5.33
CA ARG A 79 5.93 -12.73 -6.65
C ARG A 79 6.73 -14.04 -6.58
N THR A 80 6.79 -14.77 -7.70
CA THR A 80 7.45 -16.09 -7.79
C THR A 80 8.95 -16.02 -8.06
N TRP A 81 9.46 -14.93 -8.63
CA TRP A 81 10.88 -14.65 -8.83
C TRP A 81 11.10 -13.14 -8.62
N ASP A 82 12.20 -12.75 -7.98
CA ASP A 82 12.48 -11.37 -7.53
C ASP A 82 11.58 -10.90 -6.38
N THR A 83 11.72 -11.58 -5.23
CA THR A 83 11.09 -11.19 -3.97
C THR A 83 12.02 -10.23 -3.23
N HIS A 84 11.55 -9.00 -3.02
CA HIS A 84 12.26 -8.10 -2.13
C HIS A 84 11.77 -8.25 -0.69
N GLU A 85 12.53 -7.69 0.25
CA GLU A 85 12.30 -7.91 1.67
C GLU A 85 10.93 -7.38 2.12
N ALA A 86 10.18 -8.25 2.82
CA ALA A 86 8.90 -7.89 3.41
C ALA A 86 9.04 -6.79 4.47
N LEU A 87 7.99 -5.98 4.60
CA LEU A 87 8.00 -4.80 5.46
C LEU A 87 7.10 -5.02 6.69
N LYS A 88 7.68 -4.95 7.89
CA LYS A 88 6.89 -4.95 9.13
C LYS A 88 6.21 -3.59 9.29
N VAL A 89 4.93 -3.62 9.61
CA VAL A 89 4.12 -2.43 9.88
C VAL A 89 3.49 -2.58 11.27
N ASP A 90 3.86 -1.69 12.18
CA ASP A 90 3.25 -1.63 13.51
C ASP A 90 1.85 -0.97 13.44
N PRO A 91 1.03 -1.06 14.51
CA PRO A 91 -0.25 -0.37 14.53
C PRO A 91 -0.15 1.13 14.25
N GLY A 92 -1.17 1.68 13.60
CA GLY A 92 -1.26 3.09 13.24
C GLY A 92 -1.94 3.33 11.90
N ILE A 93 -1.95 4.60 11.48
CA ILE A 93 -2.54 5.03 10.22
C ILE A 93 -1.42 5.44 9.27
N TYR A 94 -1.50 4.99 8.04
CA TYR A 94 -0.50 5.22 7.02
C TYR A 94 -1.14 5.70 5.73
N ARG A 95 -0.43 6.57 5.03
CA ARG A 95 -0.70 6.91 3.64
C ARG A 95 0.17 6.02 2.75
N ILE A 96 -0.44 5.43 1.75
CA ILE A 96 0.19 4.74 0.63
C ILE A 96 0.18 5.69 -0.56
N ASN A 97 1.34 6.01 -1.11
CA ASN A 97 1.46 6.84 -2.29
C ASN A 97 2.15 6.05 -3.41
N ARG A 98 1.42 5.82 -4.50
CA ARG A 98 1.87 5.02 -5.64
C ARG A 98 2.91 5.77 -6.48
N GLN A 99 3.88 5.04 -7.01
CA GLN A 99 4.82 5.56 -8.00
C GLN A 99 4.09 6.02 -9.27
N ARG A 100 4.65 7.04 -9.92
CA ARG A 100 4.08 7.69 -11.10
C ARG A 100 5.20 7.92 -12.10
N GLU A 101 4.88 7.76 -13.37
CA GLU A 101 5.79 8.12 -14.46
C GLU A 101 5.19 9.26 -15.29
N TYR A 102 6.06 10.11 -15.83
CA TYR A 102 5.67 11.18 -16.74
C TYR A 102 5.63 10.65 -18.18
N VAL A 103 4.52 10.91 -18.86
CA VAL A 103 4.29 10.64 -20.27
C VAL A 103 3.85 11.94 -20.98
N PRO A 104 3.97 12.06 -22.31
CA PRO A 104 3.55 13.27 -23.03
C PRO A 104 2.11 13.71 -22.71
N GLU A 105 1.22 12.75 -22.43
CA GLU A 105 -0.20 12.96 -22.09
C GLU A 105 -0.44 13.32 -20.61
N GLY A 106 0.60 13.32 -19.75
CA GLY A 106 0.50 13.67 -18.34
C GLY A 106 1.22 12.69 -17.41
N TYR A 107 0.57 12.30 -16.32
CA TYR A 107 1.09 11.29 -15.40
C TYR A 107 0.23 10.03 -15.45
N ARG A 108 0.88 8.87 -15.41
CA ARG A 108 0.22 7.59 -15.19
C ARG A 108 0.86 6.85 -14.03
N LEU A 109 0.20 5.79 -13.56
CA LEU A 109 0.84 4.86 -12.62
C LEU A 109 2.11 4.33 -13.26
N ALA A 110 3.21 4.30 -12.49
CA ALA A 110 4.43 3.71 -12.99
C ALA A 110 4.17 2.21 -13.26
N SER A 111 4.48 1.77 -14.47
CA SER A 111 4.62 0.35 -14.80
C SER A 111 6.02 -0.11 -14.48
N ASP A 112 6.09 -1.25 -13.81
CA ASP A 112 7.27 -2.09 -13.68
C ASP A 112 7.59 -2.86 -14.98
#